data_AF-A0A397DCJ9-F1
#
_entry.id   AF-A0A397DCJ9-F1
#
_cell.length_a   1.000
_cell.length_b   1.000
_cell.length_c   1.000
_cell.angle_alpha   90.00
_cell.angle_beta   90.00
_cell.angle_gamma   90.00
#
_symmetry.space_group_name_H-M   'P 1'
#
loop_
_entity.id
_entity.type
_entity.pdbx_description
1 polymer ?
#
loop_
_entity_poly.entity_id
_entity_poly.type
_entity_poly.pdbx_seq_one_letter_code
_entity_poly.pdbx_strand_id
1 'polypeptide(L)'
;MWRVALRLKPRAQHSAFACRHLSTWVTNEPGATPAAEATAVNNAKTIHRISPNHLRSQEDTRRVQLLIRTFKQYGHFVAHIDPLKKSEKSPELQKWNWGSRCGPTVSCVALSQCIDPTSVGFSEEDLDREFFIGDDLSIGPVATLRDIVTQLRALFCGHIATEYQHLRNRDAAMWIRESLVKYNVSKQLVSHA
;
A
#
# COMPACT_ATOMS: atom_id res chain seq x y z
N MET A 1 -30.59 -23.52 -35.13
CA MET A 1 -31.34 -23.90 -33.91
C MET A 1 -30.41 -24.64 -32.94
N TRP A 2 -29.80 -23.95 -31.97
CA TRP A 2 -29.00 -24.62 -30.92
C TRP A 2 -29.41 -24.02 -29.56
N ARG A 3 -30.01 -24.86 -28.71
CA ARG A 3 -30.45 -24.51 -27.35
C ARG A 3 -29.31 -24.80 -26.37
N VAL A 4 -28.93 -23.79 -25.59
CA VAL A 4 -28.06 -23.92 -24.41
C VAL A 4 -28.91 -24.36 -23.21
N ALA A 5 -28.51 -25.41 -22.51
CA ALA A 5 -29.12 -25.81 -21.23
C ALA A 5 -28.10 -25.64 -20.10
N LEU A 6 -28.13 -24.47 -19.45
CA LEU A 6 -27.44 -24.23 -18.17
C LEU A 6 -28.40 -24.55 -17.03
N ARG A 7 -28.10 -25.61 -16.27
CA ARG A 7 -28.82 -25.99 -15.05
C ARG A 7 -28.29 -25.16 -13.88
N LEU A 8 -29.01 -24.10 -13.51
CA LEU A 8 -28.72 -23.28 -12.32
C LEU A 8 -29.28 -23.96 -11.06
N LYS A 9 -28.46 -24.12 -10.02
CA LYS A 9 -28.90 -24.52 -8.66
C LYS A 9 -29.49 -23.29 -7.93
N PRO A 10 -30.55 -23.47 -7.11
CA PRO A 10 -31.15 -22.37 -6.37
C PRO A 10 -30.25 -21.90 -5.21
N ARG A 11 -30.12 -20.58 -5.10
CA ARG A 11 -29.40 -19.85 -4.06
C ARG A 11 -30.29 -19.70 -2.82
N ALA A 12 -29.79 -20.13 -1.67
CA ALA A 12 -30.47 -19.98 -0.38
C ALA A 12 -30.73 -18.48 -0.09
N GLN A 13 -31.97 -18.18 0.28
CA GLN A 13 -32.43 -16.84 0.63
C GLN A 13 -31.95 -16.51 2.04
N HIS A 14 -31.13 -15.47 2.20
CA HIS A 14 -30.81 -14.93 3.51
C HIS A 14 -32.01 -14.11 4.01
N SER A 15 -32.48 -14.44 5.21
CA SER A 15 -33.60 -13.79 5.90
C SER A 15 -33.31 -12.32 6.16
N ALA A 16 -34.30 -11.48 5.88
CA ALA A 16 -34.32 -10.06 6.18
C ALA A 16 -34.09 -9.81 7.69
N PHE A 17 -33.02 -9.09 8.02
CA PHE A 17 -32.86 -8.49 9.35
C PHE A 17 -33.75 -7.24 9.43
N ALA A 18 -34.90 -7.39 10.08
CA ALA A 18 -35.72 -6.26 10.50
C ALA A 18 -35.05 -5.55 11.68
N CYS A 19 -34.63 -4.31 11.46
CA CYS A 19 -34.18 -3.41 12.51
C CYS A 19 -35.42 -2.95 13.29
N ARG A 20 -35.75 -3.66 14.39
CA ARG A 20 -36.86 -3.28 15.27
C ARG A 20 -36.30 -2.40 16.39
N HIS A 21 -36.39 -1.10 16.16
CA HIS A 21 -36.37 -0.08 17.18
C HIS A 21 -37.45 -0.42 18.23
N LEU A 22 -37.10 -0.55 19.51
CA LEU A 22 -37.99 -0.17 20.62
C LEU A 22 -37.19 -0.05 21.92
N SER A 23 -36.99 1.21 22.31
CA SER A 23 -36.70 1.64 23.67
C SER A 23 -37.83 1.21 24.60
N THR A 24 -37.52 0.53 25.69
CA THR A 24 -38.27 0.69 26.95
C THR A 24 -37.27 0.68 28.08
N TRP A 25 -37.27 1.77 28.83
CA TRP A 25 -36.48 1.96 30.03
C TRP A 25 -36.96 0.98 31.09
N VAL A 26 -36.01 0.28 31.72
CA VAL A 26 -36.25 -0.61 32.85
C VAL A 26 -36.67 0.23 34.06
N THR A 27 -37.90 0.06 34.53
CA THR A 27 -38.33 0.52 35.85
C THR A 27 -37.91 -0.53 36.88
N ASN A 28 -36.86 -0.25 37.65
CA ASN A 28 -36.48 -1.09 38.79
C ASN A 28 -37.44 -0.80 39.96
N GLU A 29 -38.30 -1.76 40.29
CA GLU A 29 -39.00 -1.84 41.57
C GLU A 29 -38.08 -2.52 42.62
N PRO A 30 -38.04 -2.05 43.88
CA PRO A 30 -37.12 -2.60 44.88
C PRO A 30 -37.78 -3.73 45.67
N GLY A 31 -37.36 -4.98 45.47
CA GLY A 31 -37.70 -6.06 46.39
C GLY A 31 -37.56 -7.47 45.85
N ALA A 32 -36.36 -8.04 45.91
CA ALA A 32 -36.13 -9.48 46.12
C ALA A 32 -34.63 -9.74 46.39
N THR A 33 -34.34 -10.48 47.46
CA THR A 33 -33.01 -10.93 47.90
C THR A 33 -32.46 -12.10 47.05
N PRO A 34 -31.14 -12.38 47.10
CA PRO A 34 -30.42 -13.08 46.03
C PRO A 34 -30.32 -14.59 46.31
N ALA A 35 -30.66 -15.42 45.33
CA ALA A 35 -30.21 -16.81 45.27
C ALA A 35 -30.55 -17.43 43.90
N ALA A 36 -29.56 -17.51 43.01
CA ALA A 36 -29.33 -18.63 42.11
C ALA A 36 -28.18 -18.28 41.16
N GLU A 37 -27.04 -18.87 41.49
CA GLU A 37 -25.79 -19.01 40.76
C GLU A 37 -25.99 -19.23 39.25
N ALA A 38 -25.83 -18.17 38.46
CA ALA A 38 -25.53 -18.29 37.04
C ALA A 38 -24.00 -18.21 36.91
N THR A 39 -23.36 -19.36 36.75
CA THR A 39 -21.95 -19.47 36.37
C THR A 39 -21.77 -18.83 34.99
N ALA A 40 -21.60 -17.51 34.97
CA ALA A 40 -21.16 -16.78 33.79
C ALA A 40 -19.70 -17.18 33.55
N VAL A 41 -19.51 -18.20 32.72
CA VAL A 41 -18.21 -18.52 32.14
C VAL A 41 -17.77 -17.27 31.38
N ASN A 42 -16.88 -16.50 32.01
CA ASN A 42 -16.26 -15.32 31.44
C ASN A 42 -15.36 -15.77 30.29
N ASN A 43 -15.96 -16.02 29.12
CA ASN A 43 -15.23 -16.13 27.85
C ASN A 43 -14.80 -14.73 27.41
N ALA A 44 -14.05 -14.03 28.27
CA ALA A 44 -13.35 -12.83 27.90
C ALA A 44 -12.24 -13.27 26.94
N LYS A 45 -12.48 -13.12 25.65
CA LYS A 45 -11.51 -13.37 24.58
C LYS A 45 -10.20 -12.69 24.97
N THR A 46 -9.19 -13.49 25.35
CA THR A 46 -7.88 -12.98 25.72
C THR A 46 -7.33 -12.17 24.56
N ILE A 47 -7.25 -10.85 24.74
CA ILE A 47 -6.72 -9.96 23.71
C ILE A 47 -5.22 -10.20 23.65
N HIS A 48 -4.75 -11.00 22.70
CA HIS A 48 -3.33 -11.18 22.44
C HIS A 48 -2.77 -9.86 21.87
N ARG A 49 -2.03 -9.12 22.71
CA ARG A 49 -1.34 -7.89 22.29
C ARG A 49 -0.13 -8.24 21.43
N ILE A 50 -0.07 -7.67 20.23
CA ILE A 50 1.09 -7.81 19.33
C ILE A 50 2.30 -7.15 19.99
N SER A 51 3.46 -7.82 19.96
CA SER A 51 4.71 -7.25 20.48
C SER A 51 5.09 -5.96 19.72
N PRO A 52 5.61 -4.93 20.39
CA PRO A 52 5.92 -3.64 19.76
C PRO A 52 6.83 -3.75 18.52
N ASN A 53 7.79 -4.69 18.53
CA ASN A 53 8.70 -4.92 17.40
C ASN A 53 7.95 -5.45 16.17
N HIS A 54 6.95 -6.30 16.36
CA HIS A 54 6.13 -6.82 15.26
C HIS A 54 5.25 -5.73 14.65
N LEU A 55 4.68 -4.84 15.48
CA LEU A 55 3.91 -3.69 14.99
C LEU A 55 4.77 -2.76 14.14
N ARG A 56 6.01 -2.48 14.58
CA ARG A 56 6.97 -1.67 13.81
C ARG A 56 7.29 -2.32 12.47
N SER A 57 7.60 -3.62 12.46
CA SER A 57 7.90 -4.35 11.23
C SER A 57 6.73 -4.37 10.23
N GLN A 58 5.49 -4.51 10.74
CA GLN A 58 4.28 -4.44 9.91
C GLN A 58 4.09 -3.06 9.29
N GLU A 59 4.23 -2.00 10.08
CA GLU A 59 4.10 -0.63 9.56
C GLU A 59 5.22 -0.30 8.57
N ASP A 60 6.47 -0.71 8.84
CA ASP A 60 7.57 -0.52 7.91
C ASP A 60 7.30 -1.24 6.57
N THR A 61 6.78 -2.47 6.60
CA THR A 61 6.38 -3.18 5.38
C THR A 61 5.27 -2.43 4.65
N ARG A 62 4.27 -1.91 5.37
CA ARG A 62 3.18 -1.12 4.79
C ARG A 62 3.71 0.14 4.11
N ARG A 63 4.67 0.82 4.74
CA ARG A 63 5.37 2.01 4.23
C ARG A 63 6.16 1.71 2.96
N VAL A 64 6.94 0.63 2.93
CA VAL A 64 7.66 0.20 1.71
C VAL A 64 6.68 -0.06 0.56
N GLN A 65 5.60 -0.79 0.83
CA GLN A 65 4.59 -1.08 -0.19
C GLN A 65 3.83 0.17 -0.65
N LEU A 66 3.63 1.15 0.24
CA LEU A 66 3.08 2.46 -0.14
C LEU A 66 4.06 3.19 -1.06
N LEU A 67 5.34 3.23 -0.71
CA LEU A 67 6.40 3.86 -1.51
C LEU A 67 6.45 3.28 -2.92
N ILE A 68 6.44 1.94 -3.06
CA ILE A 68 6.43 1.29 -4.38
C ILE A 68 5.19 1.72 -5.20
N ARG A 69 4.01 1.79 -4.58
CA ARG A 69 2.79 2.25 -5.25
C ARG A 69 2.88 3.71 -5.68
N THR A 70 3.43 4.61 -4.86
CA THR A 70 3.56 6.03 -5.23
C THR A 70 4.51 6.22 -6.41
N PHE A 71 5.63 5.49 -6.46
CA PHE A 71 6.53 5.51 -7.62
C PHE A 71 5.84 5.03 -8.90
N LYS A 72 5.05 3.96 -8.84
CA LYS A 72 4.31 3.45 -10.00
C LYS A 72 3.23 4.40 -10.49
N GLN A 73 2.55 5.07 -9.56
CA GLN A 73 1.47 5.99 -9.88
C GLN A 73 2.01 7.33 -10.37
N TYR A 74 3.06 7.86 -9.76
CA TYR A 74 3.46 9.27 -9.88
C TYR A 74 4.91 9.48 -10.34
N GLY A 75 5.72 8.42 -10.49
CA GLY A 75 7.13 8.52 -10.89
C GLY A 75 7.34 9.25 -12.22
N HIS A 76 6.35 9.17 -13.11
CA HIS A 76 6.32 9.87 -14.39
C HIS A 76 6.43 11.40 -14.24
N PHE A 77 5.93 11.99 -13.15
CA PHE A 77 6.06 13.44 -12.89
C PHE A 77 7.51 13.87 -12.66
N VAL A 78 8.34 12.99 -12.11
CA VAL A 78 9.75 13.25 -11.81
C VAL A 78 10.66 12.75 -12.94
N ALA A 79 10.14 12.05 -13.94
CA ALA A 79 10.92 11.51 -15.05
C ALA A 79 11.62 12.58 -15.90
N HIS A 80 12.76 12.22 -16.49
CA HIS A 80 13.60 13.06 -17.33
C HIS A 80 13.26 12.91 -18.81
N ILE A 81 12.02 13.30 -19.15
CA ILE A 81 11.47 13.16 -20.51
C ILE A 81 11.82 14.32 -21.45
N ASP A 82 12.13 15.50 -20.91
CA ASP A 82 12.39 16.69 -21.73
C ASP A 82 13.89 16.77 -22.10
N PRO A 83 14.25 16.61 -23.39
CA PRO A 83 15.64 16.71 -23.84
C PRO A 83 16.18 18.14 -23.75
N LEU A 84 15.32 19.15 -23.83
CA LEU A 84 15.71 20.56 -23.74
C LEU A 84 15.85 21.05 -22.31
N LYS A 85 15.36 20.27 -21.33
CA LYS A 85 15.35 20.61 -19.90
C LYS A 85 14.75 21.99 -19.61
N LYS A 86 13.77 22.39 -20.43
CA LYS A 86 13.03 23.66 -20.32
C LYS A 86 11.78 23.51 -19.47
N SER A 87 11.32 22.29 -19.23
CA SER A 87 10.32 22.04 -18.20
C SER A 87 10.93 22.42 -16.86
N GLU A 88 10.66 23.63 -16.40
CA GLU A 88 10.82 24.01 -15.01
C GLU A 88 9.82 23.15 -14.24
N LYS A 89 10.23 21.94 -13.87
CA LYS A 89 9.50 21.15 -12.87
C LYS A 89 9.32 22.11 -11.71
N SER A 90 8.06 22.34 -11.29
CA SER A 90 7.74 23.28 -10.20
C SER A 90 8.81 23.17 -9.11
N PRO A 91 9.29 24.28 -8.52
CA PRO A 91 10.30 24.20 -7.46
C PRO A 91 9.87 23.24 -6.34
N GLU A 92 8.56 23.06 -6.14
CA GLU A 92 8.00 22.01 -5.28
C GLU A 92 8.35 20.60 -5.78
N LEU A 93 8.18 20.30 -7.08
CA LEU A 93 8.58 19.07 -7.79
C LEU A 93 10.11 18.83 -7.81
N GLN A 94 10.93 19.89 -7.91
CA GLN A 94 12.39 19.77 -7.79
C GLN A 94 12.85 19.54 -6.34
N LYS A 95 12.12 20.06 -5.35
CA LYS A 95 12.39 19.83 -3.91
C LYS A 95 12.24 18.35 -3.51
N TRP A 96 11.45 17.56 -4.24
CA TRP A 96 11.38 16.09 -4.11
C TRP A 96 12.65 15.39 -4.59
N ASN A 97 13.43 16.06 -5.43
CA ASN A 97 14.69 15.57 -5.93
C ASN A 97 15.77 15.95 -4.90
N TRP A 98 15.78 15.22 -3.78
CA TRP A 98 16.93 15.07 -2.90
C TRP A 98 17.23 16.22 -1.91
N GLY A 99 17.03 15.95 -0.61
CA GLY A 99 17.74 16.63 0.49
C GLY A 99 17.21 17.97 0.98
N SER A 100 16.17 18.54 0.37
CA SER A 100 15.57 19.77 0.89
C SER A 100 14.58 19.46 2.00
N ARG A 101 15.05 19.54 3.26
CA ARG A 101 14.25 19.53 4.50
C ARG A 101 12.81 19.97 4.22
N CYS A 102 11.89 19.01 4.24
CA CYS A 102 10.51 19.30 4.58
C CYS A 102 10.56 19.96 5.96
N GLY A 103 10.33 21.27 6.01
CA GLY A 103 10.37 22.03 7.26
C GLY A 103 9.35 21.46 8.25
N PRO A 104 9.52 21.70 9.55
CA PRO A 104 8.82 20.99 10.63
C PRO A 104 7.32 21.29 10.73
N THR A 105 6.75 22.15 9.87
CA THR A 105 5.47 22.81 10.19
C THR A 105 4.25 22.27 9.45
N VAL A 106 4.36 21.55 8.33
CA VAL A 106 3.17 21.05 7.62
C VAL A 106 3.38 19.70 6.91
N SER A 107 2.91 18.65 7.56
CA SER A 107 2.19 17.52 6.97
C SER A 107 2.59 17.05 5.55
N CYS A 108 3.84 16.63 5.36
CA CYS A 108 4.21 15.78 4.23
C CYS A 108 3.61 14.36 4.30
N VAL A 109 2.96 14.00 5.41
CA VAL A 109 2.17 12.75 5.50
C VAL A 109 0.79 12.89 4.83
N ALA A 110 0.26 14.11 4.64
CA ALA A 110 -1.09 14.33 4.07
C ALA A 110 -1.13 14.66 2.58
N LEU A 111 0.02 14.94 1.95
CA LEU A 111 0.10 15.00 0.49
C LEU A 111 0.64 13.65 0.00
N SER A 112 -0.26 12.72 -0.31
CA SER A 112 0.03 11.36 -0.83
C SER A 112 0.82 11.32 -2.16
N GLN A 113 1.38 12.44 -2.60
CA GLN A 113 2.15 12.62 -3.84
C GLN A 113 3.66 12.63 -3.59
N CYS A 114 4.09 12.10 -2.44
CA CYS A 114 5.49 12.05 -2.08
C CYS A 114 6.25 10.84 -2.62
N ILE A 115 7.33 11.10 -3.37
CA ILE A 115 8.24 10.09 -3.93
C ILE A 115 9.59 10.12 -3.18
N ASP A 116 9.54 10.15 -1.85
CA ASP A 116 10.72 10.23 -0.98
C ASP A 116 10.59 9.30 0.24
N PRO A 117 11.58 8.46 0.58
CA PRO A 117 11.54 7.61 1.77
C PRO A 117 11.25 8.37 3.07
N THR A 118 11.81 9.58 3.21
CA THR A 118 11.62 10.43 4.40
C THR A 118 10.16 10.80 4.61
N SER A 119 9.44 11.09 3.52
CA SER A 119 8.03 11.46 3.57
C SER A 119 7.12 10.34 4.09
N VAL A 120 7.53 9.09 3.86
CA VAL A 120 6.80 7.89 4.31
C VAL A 120 7.16 7.52 5.76
N GLY A 121 8.18 8.17 6.33
CA GLY A 121 8.61 8.00 7.72
C GLY A 121 9.84 7.11 7.90
N PHE A 122 10.66 6.92 6.85
CA PHE A 122 11.97 6.29 6.98
C PHE A 122 13.05 7.33 7.28
N SER A 123 14.02 6.96 8.10
CA SER A 123 15.21 7.77 8.35
C SER A 123 16.41 7.26 7.54
N GLU A 124 17.56 7.97 7.59
CA GLU A 124 18.77 7.53 6.88
C GLU A 124 19.30 6.20 7.39
N GLU A 125 19.11 5.91 8.69
CA GLU A 125 19.49 4.64 9.31
C GLU A 125 18.66 3.45 8.80
N ASP A 126 17.46 3.72 8.25
CA ASP A 126 16.61 2.67 7.69
C ASP A 126 16.98 2.30 6.25
N LEU A 127 17.85 3.07 5.58
CA LEU A 127 18.22 2.85 4.18
C LEU A 127 18.93 1.51 3.95
N ASP A 128 19.73 1.09 4.93
CA ASP A 128 20.53 -0.14 4.85
C ASP A 128 19.79 -1.35 5.47
N ARG A 129 18.53 -1.17 5.92
CA ARG A 129 17.69 -2.26 6.40
C ARG A 129 17.07 -3.02 5.23
N GLU A 130 16.95 -4.33 5.38
CA GLU A 130 16.28 -5.21 4.42
C GLU A 130 14.77 -5.28 4.66
N PHE A 131 14.01 -5.27 3.57
CA PHE A 131 12.57 -5.38 3.57
C PHE A 131 12.09 -6.42 2.55
N PHE A 132 11.02 -7.13 2.90
CA PHE A 132 10.36 -8.04 1.98
C PHE A 132 9.42 -7.25 1.05
N ILE A 133 9.69 -7.33 -0.24
CA ILE A 133 8.91 -6.65 -1.30
C ILE A 133 8.12 -7.63 -2.18
N GLY A 134 8.47 -8.92 -2.15
CA GLY A 134 7.94 -9.94 -3.07
C GLY A 134 8.47 -9.77 -4.49
N ASP A 135 7.77 -10.30 -5.48
CA ASP A 135 8.21 -10.30 -6.89
C ASP A 135 7.84 -9.00 -7.64
N ASP A 136 7.84 -7.86 -6.95
CA ASP A 136 7.44 -6.59 -7.56
C ASP A 136 8.54 -5.94 -8.40
N LEU A 137 9.79 -6.20 -8.02
CA LEU A 137 10.97 -5.63 -8.63
C LEU A 137 11.97 -6.74 -9.01
N SER A 138 12.92 -6.46 -9.90
CA SER A 138 13.91 -7.47 -10.35
C SER A 138 15.12 -7.67 -9.42
N ILE A 139 15.09 -7.12 -8.20
CA ILE A 139 16.16 -7.29 -7.18
C ILE A 139 15.90 -8.45 -6.21
N GLY A 140 14.86 -9.24 -6.44
CA GLY A 140 14.49 -10.38 -5.60
C GLY A 140 13.43 -10.06 -4.54
N PRO A 141 13.01 -11.07 -3.73
CA PRO A 141 11.90 -10.93 -2.80
C PRO A 141 12.24 -10.09 -1.56
N VAL A 142 13.53 -9.97 -1.22
CA VAL A 142 14.07 -9.19 -0.10
C VAL A 142 15.18 -8.30 -0.63
N ALA A 143 15.14 -7.02 -0.27
CA ALA A 143 16.15 -6.05 -0.68
C ALA A 143 16.30 -4.93 0.35
N THR A 144 17.43 -4.22 0.31
CA THR A 144 17.62 -3.02 1.13
C THR A 144 16.72 -1.89 0.64
N LEU A 145 16.32 -0.99 1.55
CA LEU A 145 15.53 0.19 1.15
C LEU A 145 16.26 1.05 0.11
N ARG A 146 17.59 1.14 0.22
CA ARG A 146 18.46 1.81 -0.76
C ARG A 146 18.33 1.20 -2.16
N ASP A 147 18.37 -0.13 -2.27
CA ASP A 147 18.26 -0.83 -3.55
C ASP A 147 16.86 -0.67 -4.14
N ILE A 148 15.82 -0.78 -3.30
CA ILE A 148 14.43 -0.58 -3.69
C ILE A 148 14.25 0.82 -4.31
N VAL A 149 14.69 1.87 -3.62
CA VAL A 149 14.57 3.26 -4.09
C VAL A 149 15.35 3.47 -5.37
N THR A 150 16.57 2.93 -5.44
CA THR A 150 17.44 3.04 -6.63
C THR A 150 16.77 2.42 -7.85
N GLN A 151 16.19 1.23 -7.69
CA GLN A 151 15.51 0.55 -8.77
C GLN A 151 14.20 1.23 -9.19
N LEU A 152 13.40 1.70 -8.24
CA LEU A 152 12.17 2.45 -8.53
C LEU A 152 12.46 3.73 -9.33
N ARG A 153 13.54 4.44 -8.98
CA ARG A 153 14.00 5.62 -9.73
C ARG A 153 14.45 5.24 -11.15
N ALA A 154 15.19 4.16 -11.30
CA ALA A 154 15.64 3.69 -12.60
C ALA A 154 14.47 3.30 -13.54
N LEU A 155 13.42 2.69 -12.98
CA LEU A 155 12.24 2.25 -13.70
C LEU A 155 11.28 3.39 -14.06
N PHE A 156 10.97 4.27 -13.11
CA PHE A 156 9.87 5.23 -13.24
C PHE A 156 10.30 6.69 -13.41
N CYS A 157 11.55 7.03 -13.07
CA CYS A 157 12.05 8.42 -13.09
C CYS A 157 13.20 8.63 -14.09
N GLY A 158 13.43 7.66 -14.98
CA GLY A 158 14.43 7.74 -16.05
C GLY A 158 13.98 8.59 -17.23
N HIS A 159 14.43 8.24 -18.43
CA HIS A 159 14.06 8.93 -19.68
C HIS A 159 12.73 8.48 -20.29
N ILE A 160 12.07 7.51 -19.65
CA ILE A 160 10.77 6.99 -20.05
C ILE A 160 9.82 7.24 -18.88
N ALA A 161 8.72 7.95 -19.15
CA ALA A 161 7.63 8.18 -18.21
C ALA A 161 6.51 7.18 -18.48
N THR A 162 6.26 6.26 -17.56
CA THR A 162 5.24 5.21 -17.75
C THR A 162 4.00 5.50 -16.92
N GLU A 163 2.85 5.55 -17.59
CA GLU A 163 1.55 5.71 -16.96
C GLU A 163 0.64 4.54 -17.35
N TYR A 164 0.38 3.64 -16.41
CA TYR A 164 -0.45 2.47 -16.69
C TYR A 164 -1.44 2.11 -15.58
N GLN A 165 -1.32 2.72 -14.39
CA GLN A 165 -2.16 2.38 -13.24
C GLN A 165 -3.65 2.69 -13.45
N HIS A 166 -3.99 3.57 -14.41
CA HIS A 166 -5.37 3.91 -14.75
C HIS A 166 -6.02 2.90 -15.73
N LEU A 167 -5.28 1.88 -16.22
CA LEU A 167 -5.84 0.86 -17.09
C LEU A 167 -6.88 0.01 -16.35
N ARG A 168 -8.07 -0.11 -16.95
CA ARG A 168 -9.13 -1.00 -16.46
C ARG A 168 -8.85 -2.48 -16.71
N ASN A 169 -8.14 -2.79 -17.80
CA ASN A 169 -7.75 -4.16 -18.11
C ASN A 169 -6.54 -4.56 -17.26
N ARG A 170 -6.79 -5.44 -16.29
CA ARG A 170 -5.77 -5.94 -15.37
C ARG A 170 -4.64 -6.67 -16.09
N ASP A 171 -4.94 -7.46 -17.12
CA ASP A 171 -3.94 -8.28 -17.81
C ASP A 171 -2.98 -7.39 -18.60
N ALA A 172 -3.49 -6.33 -19.21
CA ALA A 172 -2.66 -5.32 -19.87
C ALA A 172 -1.77 -4.56 -18.87
N ALA A 173 -2.31 -4.17 -17.72
CA ALA A 173 -1.53 -3.51 -16.66
C ALA A 173 -0.42 -4.42 -16.10
N MET A 174 -0.73 -5.71 -15.90
CA MET A 174 0.25 -6.72 -15.47
C MET A 174 1.33 -6.95 -16.53
N TRP A 175 0.95 -7.03 -17.80
CA TRP A 175 1.92 -7.18 -18.89
C TRP A 175 2.90 -6.00 -18.96
N ILE A 176 2.42 -4.76 -18.80
CA ILE A 176 3.28 -3.57 -18.76
C ILE A 176 4.25 -3.67 -17.58
N ARG A 177 3.74 -3.99 -16.38
CA ARG A 177 4.57 -4.15 -15.17
C ARG A 177 5.69 -5.16 -15.41
N GLU A 178 5.37 -6.36 -15.89
CA GLU A 178 6.35 -7.41 -16.15
C GLU A 178 7.37 -7.01 -17.22
N SER A 179 6.91 -6.32 -18.27
CA SER A 179 7.77 -5.86 -19.36
C SER A 179 8.78 -4.82 -18.89
N LEU A 180 8.38 -3.90 -18.00
CA LEU A 180 9.28 -2.92 -17.41
C LEU A 180 10.35 -3.57 -16.52
N VAL A 181 9.95 -4.55 -15.70
CA VAL A 181 10.88 -5.29 -14.85
C VAL A 181 11.90 -6.07 -15.70
N LYS A 182 11.44 -6.75 -16.75
CA LYS A 182 12.31 -7.46 -17.71
C LYS A 182 13.29 -6.50 -18.41
N TYR A 183 12.81 -5.34 -18.86
CA TYR A 183 13.64 -4.32 -19.49
C TYR A 183 14.76 -3.82 -18.58
N ASN A 184 14.48 -3.64 -17.28
CA ASN A 184 15.52 -3.22 -16.34
C ASN A 184 16.62 -4.27 -16.18
N VAL A 185 16.26 -5.55 -16.13
CA VAL A 185 17.25 -6.64 -16.10
C VAL A 185 18.12 -6.61 -17.36
N SER A 186 17.50 -6.52 -18.55
CA SER A 186 18.28 -6.46 -19.80
C SER A 186 19.20 -5.26 -19.86
N LYS A 187 18.74 -4.09 -19.37
CA LYS A 187 19.55 -2.88 -19.32
C LYS A 187 20.77 -3.03 -18.41
N GLN A 188 20.61 -3.65 -17.25
CA GLN A 188 21.71 -3.93 -16.32
C GLN A 188 22.72 -4.91 -16.92
N LEU A 189 22.29 -5.92 -17.69
CA LEU A 189 23.20 -6.85 -18.35
C LEU A 189 24.05 -6.15 -19.42
N VAL A 190 23.44 -5.26 -20.22
CA VAL A 190 24.14 -4.53 -21.29
C VAL A 190 25.13 -3.49 -20.74
N SER A 191 24.89 -2.91 -19.56
CA SER A 191 25.80 -1.92 -18.98
C SER A 191 27.07 -2.49 -18.35
N HIS A 192 27.12 -3.80 -18.11
CA HIS A 192 28.27 -4.50 -17.51
C HIS A 192 29.08 -5.32 -18.53
N ALA A 193 28.70 -5.28 -19.80
CA ALA A 193 29.39 -5.90 -20.94
C ALA A 193 30.13 -4.82 -21.75
#